data_AF-A0A814BUT0-F1
#
_entry.id   AF-A0A814BUT0-F1
#
_cell.length_a   1.000
_cell.length_b   1.000
_cell.length_c   1.000
_cell.angle_alpha   90.00
_cell.angle_beta   90.00
_cell.angle_gamma   90.00
#
_symmetry.space_group_name_H-M   'P 1'
#
loop_
_entity.id
_entity.type
_entity.pdbx_description
1 polymer ?
#
loop_
_entity_poly.entity_id
_entity_poly.type
_entity_poly.pdbx_seq_one_letter_code
_entity_poly.pdbx_strand_id
1 'polypeptide(L)'
;MNEIDVILPCGSSIKYSNLIDQGDEIICQECSIKHYLNINEIFKMPLNKEKILKKEIEIFLEKLELNNLNQLIEKNFDEITFQIDIHSESLIQKINNYRIELQEKVKLKRNE
;
A
#
# COMPACT_ATOMS: atom_id res chain seq x y z
N MET A 1 -10.96 10.89 -5.31
CA MET A 1 -11.23 12.11 -6.13
C MET A 1 -12.69 12.54 -6.12
N ASN A 2 -13.66 11.63 -5.99
CA ASN A 2 -15.10 11.95 -6.13
C ASN A 2 -15.68 12.94 -5.11
N GLU A 3 -14.95 13.21 -4.02
CA GLU A 3 -15.39 14.09 -2.92
C GLU A 3 -14.78 15.50 -2.97
N ILE A 4 -14.00 15.83 -4.01
CA ILE A 4 -13.39 17.16 -4.11
C ILE A 4 -14.44 18.16 -4.62
N ASP A 5 -14.60 19.27 -3.91
CA ASP A 5 -15.34 20.43 -4.40
C ASP A 5 -14.45 21.30 -5.29
N VAL A 6 -14.83 21.41 -6.55
CA VAL A 6 -14.18 22.19 -7.61
C VAL A 6 -14.89 23.54 -7.75
N ILE A 7 -14.11 24.61 -7.91
CA ILE A 7 -14.62 25.97 -8.08
C ILE A 7 -14.91 26.23 -9.56
N LEU A 8 -16.10 26.71 -9.85
CA LEU A 8 -16.53 27.15 -11.17
C LEU A 8 -16.04 28.58 -11.48
N PRO A 9 -16.04 29.02 -12.75
CA PRO A 9 -15.69 30.39 -13.12
C PRO A 9 -16.53 31.48 -12.43
N CYS A 10 -17.78 31.19 -12.05
CA CYS A 10 -18.63 32.10 -11.27
C CYS A 10 -18.31 32.11 -9.77
N GLY A 11 -17.33 31.31 -9.31
CA GLY A 11 -16.91 31.22 -7.91
C GLY A 11 -17.68 30.19 -7.07
N SER A 12 -18.78 29.62 -7.60
CA SER A 12 -19.52 28.56 -6.91
C SER A 12 -18.77 27.22 -6.93
N SER A 13 -19.07 26.34 -5.97
CA SER A 13 -18.45 25.02 -5.87
C SER A 13 -19.35 23.91 -6.37
N ILE A 14 -18.77 22.91 -7.04
CA ILE A 14 -19.46 21.69 -7.47
C ILE A 14 -18.58 20.46 -7.20
N LYS A 15 -19.20 19.32 -6.88
CA LYS A 15 -18.47 18.06 -6.70
C LYS A 15 -17.83 17.58 -8.00
N TYR A 16 -16.61 17.10 -7.89
CA TYR A 16 -15.84 16.52 -9.00
C TYR A 16 -16.57 15.38 -9.72
N SER A 17 -17.30 14.51 -8.99
CA SER A 17 -18.12 13.45 -9.59
C SER A 17 -19.15 14.00 -10.58
N ASN A 18 -19.81 15.10 -10.19
CA ASN A 18 -20.87 15.71 -10.99
C ASN A 18 -20.29 16.41 -12.24
N LEU A 19 -19.03 16.86 -12.18
CA LEU A 19 -18.30 17.43 -13.31
C LEU A 19 -17.97 16.38 -14.37
N ILE A 20 -17.51 15.20 -13.96
CA ILE A 20 -17.19 14.12 -14.90
C ILE A 20 -18.44 13.58 -15.59
N ASP A 21 -19.54 13.44 -14.84
CA ASP A 21 -20.75 12.78 -15.34
C ASP A 21 -21.56 13.66 -16.30
N GLN A 22 -21.40 14.99 -16.27
CA GLN A 22 -22.22 15.95 -17.03
C GLN A 22 -21.58 16.50 -18.31
N GLY A 23 -20.31 16.16 -18.61
CA GLY A 23 -19.62 16.60 -19.83
C GLY A 23 -19.31 18.11 -19.85
N ASP A 24 -19.22 18.72 -21.03
CA ASP A 24 -18.75 20.11 -21.22
C ASP A 24 -19.80 21.20 -20.91
N GLU A 25 -21.04 20.84 -20.55
CA GLU A 25 -22.11 21.78 -20.20
C GLU A 25 -22.69 21.47 -18.81
N ILE A 26 -22.62 22.43 -17.89
CA ILE A 26 -23.24 22.31 -16.56
C ILE A 26 -24.14 23.50 -16.29
N ILE A 27 -25.33 23.23 -15.77
CA ILE A 27 -26.21 24.27 -15.25
C ILE A 27 -25.74 24.59 -13.83
N CYS A 28 -25.17 25.78 -13.64
CA CYS A 28 -24.79 26.25 -12.31
C CYS A 28 -26.06 26.67 -11.56
N GLN A 29 -26.36 25.98 -10.46
CA GLN A 29 -27.59 26.20 -9.68
C GLN A 29 -27.62 27.58 -9.01
N GLU A 30 -26.46 28.15 -8.68
CA GLU A 30 -26.40 29.46 -8.01
C GLU A 30 -26.65 30.63 -8.97
N CYS A 31 -26.21 30.48 -10.22
CA CYS A 31 -26.33 31.53 -11.22
C CYS A 31 -27.53 31.32 -12.15
N SER A 32 -28.20 30.17 -12.09
CA SER A 32 -29.30 29.77 -12.99
C SER A 32 -28.96 29.85 -14.48
N ILE A 33 -27.66 29.90 -14.82
CA ILE A 33 -27.14 30.03 -16.19
C ILE A 33 -26.38 28.76 -16.55
N LYS A 34 -26.51 28.34 -17.81
CA LYS A 34 -25.67 27.29 -18.39
C LYS A 34 -24.24 27.77 -18.51
N HIS A 35 -23.35 27.10 -17.82
CA HIS A 35 -21.92 27.28 -18.01
C HIS A 35 -21.44 26.27 -19.04
N TYR A 36 -20.80 26.77 -20.10
CA TYR A 36 -19.93 25.97 -20.94
C TYR A 36 -18.63 25.80 -20.18
N LEU A 37 -18.43 24.59 -19.69
CA LEU A 37 -17.38 24.22 -18.78
C LEU A 37 -16.47 23.24 -19.49
N ASN A 38 -15.41 23.75 -20.11
CA ASN A 38 -14.32 22.87 -20.52
C ASN A 38 -13.65 22.34 -19.24
N ILE A 39 -13.90 21.08 -18.91
CA ILE A 39 -13.41 20.42 -17.70
C ILE A 39 -11.89 20.59 -17.55
N ASN A 40 -11.16 20.53 -18.68
CA ASN A 40 -9.71 20.70 -18.68
C ASN A 40 -9.28 22.12 -18.28
N GLU A 41 -10.07 23.15 -18.62
CA GLU A 41 -9.79 24.53 -18.24
C GLU A 41 -10.09 24.78 -16.77
N ILE A 42 -11.16 24.17 -16.25
CA ILE A 42 -11.54 24.26 -14.83
C ILE A 42 -10.47 23.63 -13.95
N PHE A 43 -9.96 22.47 -14.33
CA PHE A 43 -8.88 21.83 -13.57
C PHE A 43 -7.55 22.58 -13.66
N LYS A 44 -7.36 23.40 -14.69
CA LYS A 44 -6.19 24.30 -14.82
C LYS A 44 -6.31 25.57 -13.99
N MET A 45 -7.50 25.91 -13.47
CA MET A 45 -7.66 27.07 -12.58
C MET A 45 -6.78 26.89 -11.33
N PRO A 46 -6.04 27.93 -10.87
CA PRO A 46 -5.07 27.79 -9.79
C PRO A 46 -5.60 27.12 -8.52
N LEU A 47 -6.79 27.53 -8.07
CA LEU A 47 -7.42 26.99 -6.86
C LEU A 47 -7.81 25.52 -7.01
N ASN A 48 -8.32 25.12 -8.18
CA ASN A 48 -8.70 23.75 -8.45
C ASN A 48 -7.48 22.86 -8.59
N LYS A 49 -6.44 23.35 -9.27
CA LYS A 49 -5.16 22.67 -9.39
C LYS A 49 -4.55 22.39 -8.02
N GLU A 50 -4.55 23.36 -7.12
CA GLU A 50 -4.06 23.18 -5.75
C GLU A 50 -4.88 22.12 -4.99
N LYS A 51 -6.22 22.17 -5.07
CA LYS A 51 -7.11 21.19 -4.43
C LYS A 51 -6.90 19.78 -4.94
N ILE A 52 -6.76 19.62 -6.26
CA ILE A 52 -6.50 18.33 -6.90
C ILE A 52 -5.15 17.78 -6.43
N LEU A 53 -4.09 18.60 -6.48
CA LEU A 53 -2.75 18.20 -6.01
C LEU A 53 -2.76 17.78 -4.53
N LYS A 54 -3.47 18.52 -3.67
CA LYS A 54 -3.61 18.16 -2.24
C LYS A 54 -4.26 16.78 -2.08
N LYS A 55 -5.34 16.48 -2.81
CA LYS A 55 -5.99 15.16 -2.73
C LYS A 55 -5.13 14.05 -3.32
N GLU A 56 -4.36 14.32 -4.38
CA GLU A 56 -3.42 13.35 -4.94
C GLU A 56 -2.32 12.99 -3.93
N ILE A 57 -1.79 13.98 -3.21
CA ILE A 57 -0.82 13.76 -2.13
C ILE A 57 -1.46 12.94 -1.00
N GLU A 58 -2.67 13.27 -0.58
CA GLU A 58 -3.40 12.53 0.46
C GLU A 58 -3.58 11.05 0.08
N ILE A 59 -4.07 10.77 -1.14
CA ILE A 59 -4.22 9.40 -1.64
C ILE A 59 -2.87 8.67 -1.72
N PHE A 60 -1.81 9.38 -2.10
CA PHE A 60 -0.47 8.80 -2.14
C PHE A 60 0.03 8.44 -0.75
N LEU A 61 -0.19 9.30 0.25
CA LEU A 61 0.14 9.04 1.65
C LEU A 61 -0.69 7.88 2.23
N GLU A 62 -2.00 7.84 1.99
CA GLU A 62 -2.86 6.71 2.36
C GLU A 62 -2.37 5.40 1.75
N LYS A 63 -1.94 5.42 0.47
CA LYS A 63 -1.35 4.24 -0.20
C LYS A 63 0.00 3.84 0.38
N LEU A 64 0.81 4.80 0.83
CA LEU A 64 2.07 4.50 1.52
C LEU A 64 1.81 3.87 2.90
N GLU A 65 0.79 4.33 3.62
CA GLU A 65 0.35 3.70 4.87
C GLU A 65 -0.21 2.28 4.63
N LEU A 66 -0.95 2.08 3.52
CA LEU A 66 -1.47 0.78 3.09
C LEU A 66 -0.40 -0.17 2.54
N ASN A 67 0.70 0.35 2.00
CA ASN A 67 1.91 -0.41 1.70
C ASN A 67 2.59 -0.73 3.03
N ASN A 68 1.98 -1.68 3.72
CA ASN A 68 2.14 -2.04 5.11
C ASN A 68 3.55 -2.56 5.37
N LEU A 69 4.52 -1.65 5.37
CA LEU A 69 5.95 -1.92 5.54
C LEU A 69 6.17 -2.74 6.81
N ASN A 70 5.39 -2.46 7.86
CA ASN A 70 5.38 -3.19 9.11
C ASN A 70 4.96 -4.67 8.92
N GLN A 71 3.90 -4.96 8.15
CA GLN A 71 3.50 -6.35 7.88
C GLN A 71 4.55 -7.09 7.04
N LEU A 72 5.20 -6.40 6.11
CA LEU A 72 6.29 -6.99 5.32
C LEU A 72 7.50 -7.30 6.20
N ILE A 73 7.83 -6.38 7.12
CA ILE A 73 8.90 -6.55 8.11
C ILE A 73 8.58 -7.71 9.04
N GLU A 74 7.37 -7.77 9.62
CA GLU A 74 6.91 -8.86 10.49
C GLU A 74 7.02 -10.22 9.77
N LYS A 75 6.49 -10.31 8.56
CA LYS A 75 6.56 -11.55 7.76
C LYS A 75 8.01 -12.00 7.52
N ASN A 76 8.91 -11.07 7.23
CA ASN A 76 10.32 -11.40 7.03
C ASN A 76 10.99 -11.88 8.33
N PHE A 77 10.64 -11.31 9.48
CA PHE A 77 11.13 -11.77 10.77
C PHE A 77 10.65 -13.19 11.10
N ASP A 78 9.37 -13.48 10.83
CA ASP A 78 8.80 -14.82 11.03
C ASP A 78 9.51 -15.86 10.14
N GLU A 79 9.76 -15.52 8.87
CA GLU A 79 10.45 -16.41 7.94
C GLU A 79 11.90 -16.67 8.35
N ILE A 80 12.63 -15.64 8.78
CA ILE A 80 14.00 -15.81 9.29
C ILE A 80 14.01 -16.69 10.54
N THR A 81 13.07 -16.47 11.46
CA THR A 81 12.94 -17.25 12.70
C THR A 81 12.70 -18.73 12.38
N PHE A 82 11.77 -19.01 11.47
CA PHE A 82 11.50 -20.37 11.01
C PHE A 82 12.72 -21.05 10.38
N GLN A 83 13.49 -20.32 9.57
CA GLN A 83 14.73 -20.86 8.98
C GLN A 83 15.79 -21.18 10.04
N ILE A 84 15.93 -20.32 11.07
CA ILE A 84 16.82 -20.57 12.20
C ILE A 84 16.40 -21.84 12.94
N ASP A 85 15.11 -22.00 13.22
CA ASP A 85 14.57 -23.15 13.93
C ASP A 85 14.86 -24.46 13.18
N ILE A 86 14.54 -24.52 11.89
CA ILE A 86 14.85 -25.68 11.03
C ILE A 86 16.35 -26.00 11.06
N HIS A 87 17.20 -24.97 10.94
CA HIS A 87 18.64 -25.19 10.90
C HIS A 87 19.16 -25.71 12.24
N SER A 88 18.60 -25.21 13.34
CA SER A 88 18.93 -25.65 14.69
C SER A 88 18.57 -27.12 14.90
N GLU A 89 17.37 -27.54 14.49
CA GLU A 89 16.90 -28.93 14.59
C GLU A 89 17.77 -29.86 13.74
N SER A 90 18.13 -29.45 12.53
CA SER A 90 19.02 -30.21 11.66
C SER A 90 20.40 -30.44 12.30
N LEU A 91 20.96 -29.41 12.93
CA LEU A 91 22.25 -29.53 13.62
C LEU A 91 22.16 -30.44 14.85
N ILE A 92 21.09 -30.32 15.64
CA ILE A 92 20.83 -31.22 16.78
C ILE A 92 20.76 -32.67 16.31
N GLN A 93 20.06 -32.93 15.21
CA GLN A 93 19.95 -34.28 14.64
C GLN A 93 21.31 -34.81 14.19
N LYS A 94 22.14 -33.99 13.52
CA LYS A 94 23.51 -34.39 13.13
C LYS A 94 24.38 -34.72 14.32
N ILE A 95 24.33 -33.91 15.39
CA ILE A 95 25.07 -34.16 16.64
C ILE A 95 24.64 -35.48 17.26
N ASN A 96 23.33 -35.74 17.32
CA ASN A 96 22.80 -36.98 17.90
C ASN A 96 23.20 -38.22 17.08
N ASN A 97 23.12 -38.14 15.75
CA ASN A 97 23.56 -39.24 14.87
C ASN A 97 25.04 -39.54 15.09
N TYR A 98 25.90 -38.51 15.12
CA TYR A 98 27.33 -38.68 15.36
C TYR A 98 27.62 -39.27 16.75
N ARG A 99 26.87 -38.85 17.78
CA ARG A 99 26.95 -39.42 19.12
C ARG A 99 26.63 -40.91 19.13
N ILE A 100 25.59 -41.34 18.41
CA ILE A 100 25.20 -42.75 18.31
C ILE A 100 26.32 -43.55 17.62
N GLU A 101 26.84 -43.06 16.50
CA GLU A 101 27.95 -43.70 15.78
C GLU A 101 29.18 -43.89 16.67
N LEU A 102 29.53 -42.88 17.48
CA LEU A 102 30.64 -42.99 18.43
C LEU A 102 30.39 -44.04 19.50
N GLN A 103 29.16 -44.12 20.03
CA GLN A 103 28.79 -45.13 21.02
C GLN A 103 28.89 -46.55 20.44
N GLU A 104 28.47 -46.75 19.19
CA GLU A 104 28.59 -48.04 18.50
C GLU A 104 30.05 -48.43 18.29
N LYS A 105 30.89 -47.50 17.82
CA LYS A 105 32.34 -47.72 17.67
C LYS A 105 33.01 -48.12 18.99
N VAL A 106 32.64 -47.47 20.09
CA VAL A 106 33.16 -47.80 21.43
C VAL A 106 32.69 -49.19 21.88
N LYS A 107 31.44 -49.57 21.61
CA LYS A 107 30.92 -50.92 21.95
C LYS A 107 31.65 -52.01 21.17
N LEU A 108 31.86 -51.83 19.87
CA LEU A 108 32.59 -52.79 19.03
C LEU A 108 34.01 -53.02 19.56
N LYS A 109 34.76 -51.95 19.87
CA LYS A 109 36.11 -52.05 20.46
C LYS A 109 36.18 -52.71 21.84
N ARG A 110 35.08 -52.81 22.59
CA ARG A 110 35.04 -53.48 23.90
C ARG A 110 34.77 -54.98 23.78
N ASN A 111 34.27 -55.42 22.63
CA ASN A 111 33.93 -56.82 22.37
C ASN A 111 35.00 -57.54 21.51
N GLU A 112 36.01 -56.80 21.03
CA GLU A 112 37.27 -57.31 20.47
C GLU A 112 38.29 -57.59 21.58
#